data_AF-A0A421BCJ0-F1
#
_entry.id   AF-A0A421BCJ0-F1
#
_cell.length_a   1.000
_cell.length_b   1.000
_cell.length_c   1.000
_cell.angle_alpha   90.00
_cell.angle_beta   90.00
_cell.angle_gamma   90.00
#
_symmetry.space_group_name_H-M   'P 1'
#
loop_
_entity.id
_entity.type
_entity.pdbx_description
1 polymer ?
#
loop_
_entity_poly.entity_id
_entity_poly.type
_entity_poly.pdbx_seq_one_letter_code
_entity_poly.pdbx_strand_id
1 'polypeptide(L)'
;MTQPGTEVASTSVPPSKPPLAQDTAAAVQAALGAEHAAVWVYGLVSAFLPASFDKPIAEGAQTHRTSRDTTERLLGASGVTPAPAEPAYLPPKPVTNQASALELIINAEQDCTTAWRATLERTDDPTTRTTAATALTNAAVLATRWRKAAGITPLTPALPGQP
;
A
#
# COMPACT_ATOMS: atom_id res chain seq x y z
N MET A 1 -4.56 24.66 -48.26
CA MET A 1 -3.35 24.16 -47.57
C MET A 1 -3.82 23.48 -46.30
N THR A 2 -4.00 22.16 -46.35
CA THR A 2 -4.44 21.33 -45.22
C THR A 2 -3.24 20.46 -44.83
N GLN A 3 -2.70 20.61 -43.62
CA GLN A 3 -1.74 19.65 -43.10
C GLN A 3 -2.48 18.50 -42.42
N PRO A 4 -2.15 17.23 -42.71
CA PRO A 4 -2.58 16.12 -41.90
C PRO A 4 -1.68 16.01 -40.66
N GLY A 5 -2.27 16.10 -39.48
CA GLY A 5 -1.60 15.82 -38.22
C GLY A 5 -1.33 14.33 -38.08
N THR A 6 -0.07 13.99 -37.85
CA THR A 6 0.41 12.64 -37.59
C THR A 6 -0.16 12.10 -36.29
N GLU A 7 -0.96 11.04 -36.38
CA GLU A 7 -1.41 10.25 -35.23
C GLU A 7 -0.19 9.49 -34.67
N VAL A 8 0.31 9.92 -33.52
CA VAL A 8 1.34 9.20 -32.77
C VAL A 8 0.73 7.93 -32.19
N ALA A 9 0.92 6.82 -32.90
CA ALA A 9 0.61 5.49 -32.40
C ALA A 9 1.38 5.24 -31.08
N SER A 10 0.65 5.12 -29.98
CA SER A 10 1.19 4.69 -28.71
C SER A 10 1.59 3.23 -28.83
N THR A 11 2.89 2.94 -28.89
CA THR A 11 3.42 1.58 -28.84
C THR A 11 3.24 1.02 -27.44
N SER A 12 2.08 0.41 -27.18
CA SER A 12 1.86 -0.41 -25.99
C SER A 12 2.68 -1.68 -26.10
N VAL A 13 3.58 -1.91 -25.14
CA VAL A 13 4.20 -3.22 -24.93
C VAL A 13 3.09 -4.22 -24.60
N PRO A 14 2.96 -5.33 -25.33
CA PRO A 14 1.92 -6.33 -25.05
C PRO A 14 2.16 -6.94 -23.66
N PRO A 15 1.09 -7.23 -22.89
CA PRO A 15 1.24 -7.79 -21.56
C PRO A 15 1.91 -9.18 -21.63
N SER A 16 2.90 -9.41 -20.76
CA SER A 16 3.62 -10.69 -20.68
C SER A 16 2.81 -11.80 -20.02
N LYS A 17 1.68 -11.45 -19.38
CA LYS A 17 0.79 -12.35 -18.64
C LYS A 17 -0.66 -12.15 -19.09
N PRO A 18 -1.53 -13.19 -19.03
CA PRO A 18 -2.96 -13.00 -19.16
C PRO A 18 -3.47 -11.86 -18.25
N PRO A 19 -4.47 -11.09 -18.70
CA PRO A 19 -5.08 -10.05 -17.87
C PRO A 19 -5.59 -10.62 -16.54
N LEU A 20 -5.44 -9.86 -15.47
CA LEU A 20 -6.10 -10.18 -14.19
C LEU A 20 -7.61 -10.10 -14.36
N ALA A 21 -8.34 -10.92 -13.58
CA ALA A 21 -9.78 -10.72 -13.44
C ALA A 21 -10.06 -9.30 -12.93
N GLN A 22 -11.17 -8.69 -13.38
CA GLN A 22 -11.43 -7.27 -13.11
C GLN A 22 -11.55 -6.95 -11.62
N ASP A 23 -12.13 -7.85 -10.84
CA ASP A 23 -12.23 -7.76 -9.39
C ASP A 23 -10.87 -7.90 -8.69
N THR A 24 -10.01 -8.81 -9.17
CA THR A 24 -8.61 -8.89 -8.73
C THR A 24 -7.88 -7.58 -9.02
N ALA A 25 -7.97 -7.06 -10.24
CA ALA A 25 -7.29 -5.85 -10.66
C ALA A 25 -7.74 -4.64 -9.82
N ALA A 26 -9.05 -4.51 -9.54
CA ALA A 26 -9.58 -3.47 -8.68
C ALA A 26 -9.06 -3.59 -7.24
N ALA A 27 -8.97 -4.81 -6.69
CA ALA A 27 -8.43 -5.03 -5.36
C ALA A 27 -6.93 -4.71 -5.26
N VAL A 28 -6.14 -5.10 -6.27
CA VAL A 28 -4.71 -4.77 -6.35
C VAL A 28 -4.49 -3.26 -6.49
N GLN A 29 -5.33 -2.54 -7.24
CA GLN A 29 -5.29 -1.07 -7.30
C GLN A 29 -5.61 -0.42 -5.95
N ALA A 30 -6.61 -0.93 -5.23
CA ALA A 30 -6.91 -0.46 -3.88
C ALA A 30 -5.74 -0.69 -2.92
N ALA A 31 -5.07 -1.85 -3.02
CA ALA A 31 -3.85 -2.14 -2.26
C ALA A 31 -2.70 -1.20 -2.64
N LEU A 32 -2.49 -0.91 -3.93
CA LEU A 32 -1.51 0.09 -4.36
C LEU A 32 -1.79 1.47 -3.77
N GLY A 33 -3.05 1.90 -3.71
CA GLY A 33 -3.45 3.14 -3.06
C GLY A 33 -3.10 3.17 -1.57
N ALA A 34 -3.32 2.06 -0.85
CA ALA A 34 -2.93 1.94 0.55
C ALA A 34 -1.41 2.00 0.74
N GLU A 35 -0.62 1.37 -0.15
CA GLU A 35 0.84 1.42 -0.12
C GLU A 35 1.37 2.85 -0.37
N HIS A 36 0.75 3.60 -1.31
CA HIS A 36 1.07 5.01 -1.50
C HIS A 36 0.81 5.85 -0.26
N ALA A 37 -0.37 5.66 0.35
CA ALA A 37 -0.73 6.35 1.58
C ALA A 37 0.26 6.01 2.71
N ALA A 38 0.64 4.74 2.87
CA ALA A 38 1.61 4.31 3.87
C ALA A 38 2.98 4.96 3.69
N VAL A 39 3.54 4.98 2.47
CA VAL A 39 4.82 5.66 2.20
C VAL A 39 4.74 7.14 2.58
N TRP A 40 3.63 7.82 2.26
CA TRP A 40 3.41 9.21 2.63
C TRP A 40 3.33 9.40 4.16
N VAL A 41 2.57 8.54 4.84
CA VAL A 41 2.40 8.57 6.31
C VAL A 41 3.73 8.40 7.02
N TYR A 42 4.57 7.44 6.61
CA TYR A 42 5.90 7.25 7.18
C TYR A 42 6.78 8.50 7.06
N GLY A 43 6.67 9.23 5.95
CA GLY A 43 7.31 10.53 5.77
C GLY A 43 6.76 11.58 6.75
N LEU A 44 5.44 11.73 6.82
CA LEU A 44 4.80 12.70 7.72
C LEU A 44 5.16 12.46 9.19
N VAL A 45 4.97 11.23 9.68
CA VAL A 45 5.11 10.92 11.12
C VAL A 45 6.56 11.04 11.60
N SER A 46 7.54 10.88 10.70
CA SER A 46 8.97 11.05 11.04
C SER A 46 9.26 12.42 11.66
N ALA A 47 8.53 13.47 11.27
CA ALA A 47 8.69 14.82 11.80
C ALA A 47 8.20 14.97 13.26
N PHE A 48 7.40 14.02 13.76
CA PHE A 48 6.76 14.06 15.08
C PHE A 48 7.27 12.97 16.04
N LEU A 49 8.23 12.15 15.60
CA LEU A 49 8.82 11.08 16.40
C LEU A 49 10.27 11.42 16.78
N PRO A 50 10.72 11.05 17.99
CA PRO A 50 12.11 11.25 18.39
C PRO A 50 13.06 10.31 17.62
N ALA A 51 14.35 10.67 17.56
CA ALA A 51 15.39 9.96 16.81
C ALA A 51 15.53 8.46 17.16
N SER A 52 15.04 8.02 18.33
CA SER A 52 14.95 6.60 18.67
C SER A 52 14.08 5.79 17.71
N PHE A 53 13.23 6.43 16.91
CA PHE A 53 12.37 5.83 15.90
C PHE A 53 12.93 5.86 14.48
N ASP A 54 14.08 6.50 14.24
CA ASP A 54 14.62 6.69 12.88
C ASP A 54 14.79 5.37 12.13
N LYS A 55 15.39 4.37 12.79
CA LYS A 55 15.58 3.04 12.19
C LYS A 55 14.24 2.33 11.91
N PRO A 56 13.31 2.17 12.88
CA PRO A 56 11.99 1.62 12.61
C PRO A 56 11.21 2.32 11.48
N ILE A 57 11.28 3.66 11.41
CA ILE A 57 10.64 4.44 10.34
C ILE A 57 11.29 4.15 8.99
N ALA A 58 12.62 4.14 8.91
CA ALA A 58 13.33 3.83 7.68
C ALA A 58 13.04 2.40 7.18
N GLU A 59 13.00 1.42 8.09
CA GLU A 59 12.65 0.04 7.79
C GLU A 59 11.23 -0.07 7.19
N GLY A 60 10.23 0.47 7.88
CA GLY A 60 8.84 0.37 7.42
C GLY A 60 8.59 1.15 6.13
N ALA A 61 9.17 2.34 5.98
CA ALA A 61 9.11 3.11 4.73
C ALA A 61 9.70 2.33 3.56
N GLN A 62 10.82 1.64 3.78
CA GLN A 62 11.43 0.80 2.75
C GLN A 62 10.57 -0.42 2.41
N THR A 63 9.96 -1.07 3.40
CA THR A 63 9.01 -2.17 3.19
C THR A 63 7.86 -1.74 2.27
N HIS A 64 7.23 -0.59 2.52
CA HIS A 64 6.13 -0.10 1.69
C HIS A 64 6.58 0.33 0.30
N ARG A 65 7.75 0.97 0.14
CA ARG A 65 8.29 1.28 -1.20
C ARG A 65 8.52 0.02 -2.02
N THR A 66 9.12 -1.00 -1.43
CA THR A 66 9.32 -2.30 -2.11
C THR A 66 7.98 -2.95 -2.48
N SER A 67 6.98 -2.87 -1.60
CA SER A 67 5.63 -3.40 -1.84
C SER A 67 4.93 -2.65 -2.99
N ARG A 68 4.92 -1.32 -2.95
CA ARG A 68 4.41 -0.45 -4.03
C ARG A 68 5.05 -0.79 -5.37
N ASP A 69 6.39 -0.76 -5.46
CA ASP A 69 7.09 -0.99 -6.73
C ASP A 69 6.83 -2.40 -7.28
N THR A 70 6.65 -3.38 -6.39
CA THR A 70 6.27 -4.75 -6.78
C THR A 70 4.85 -4.80 -7.32
N THR A 71 3.94 -4.04 -6.71
CA THR A 71 2.53 -3.96 -7.10
C THR A 71 2.34 -3.24 -8.43
N GLU A 72 3.06 -2.16 -8.67
CA GLU A 72 3.09 -1.45 -9.95
C GLU A 72 3.56 -2.38 -11.08
N ARG A 73 4.64 -3.14 -10.84
CA ARG A 73 5.13 -4.14 -11.82
C ARG A 73 4.10 -5.25 -12.07
N LEU A 74 3.40 -5.72 -11.03
CA LEU A 74 2.37 -6.74 -11.15
C LEU A 74 1.22 -6.24 -12.05
N LEU A 75 0.70 -5.04 -11.80
CA LEU A 75 -0.35 -4.43 -12.61
C LEU A 75 0.10 -4.23 -14.06
N GLY A 76 1.30 -3.67 -14.26
CA GLY A 76 1.86 -3.43 -15.59
C GLY A 76 2.06 -4.72 -16.39
N ALA A 77 2.55 -5.80 -15.76
CA ALA A 77 2.73 -7.10 -16.41
C ALA A 77 1.40 -7.73 -16.87
N SER A 78 0.30 -7.35 -16.23
CA SER A 78 -1.07 -7.78 -16.57
C SER A 78 -1.81 -6.79 -17.48
N GLY A 79 -1.11 -5.77 -18.01
CA GLY A 79 -1.69 -4.79 -18.94
C GLY A 79 -2.56 -3.72 -18.27
N VAL A 80 -2.50 -3.60 -16.94
CA VAL A 80 -3.21 -2.58 -16.17
C VAL A 80 -2.25 -1.43 -15.86
N THR A 81 -2.62 -0.20 -16.20
CA THR A 81 -1.86 0.99 -15.82
C THR A 81 -1.99 1.23 -14.30
N PRO A 82 -0.90 1.23 -13.53
CA PRO A 82 -0.96 1.54 -12.10
C PRO A 82 -1.48 2.97 -11.86
N ALA A 83 -2.39 3.13 -10.89
CA ALA A 83 -2.81 4.47 -10.48
C ALA A 83 -1.61 5.20 -9.84
N PRO A 84 -1.35 6.47 -10.16
CA PRO A 84 -0.26 7.23 -9.53
C PRO A 84 -0.57 7.51 -8.06
N ALA A 85 0.46 7.85 -7.28
CA ALA A 85 0.26 8.36 -5.93
C ALA A 85 -0.42 9.74 -5.97
N GLU A 86 -1.35 9.97 -5.04
CA GLU A 86 -1.90 11.30 -4.79
C GLU A 86 -0.83 12.27 -4.26
N PRO A 87 -0.96 13.59 -4.52
CA PRO A 87 0.00 14.59 -4.05
C PRO A 87 0.01 14.72 -2.52
N ALA A 88 -1.11 14.41 -1.86
CA ALA A 88 -1.23 14.38 -0.41
C ALA A 88 -2.35 13.42 0.03
N TYR A 89 -2.19 12.86 1.23
CA TYR A 89 -3.19 12.05 1.90
C TYR A 89 -3.64 12.78 3.17
N LEU A 90 -4.94 12.84 3.44
CA LEU A 90 -5.47 13.54 4.60
C LEU A 90 -5.57 12.57 5.79
N PRO A 91 -4.82 12.78 6.88
CA PRO A 91 -5.03 12.02 8.11
C PRO A 91 -6.45 12.22 8.66
N PRO A 92 -7.09 11.19 9.24
CA PRO A 92 -8.41 11.32 9.85
C PRO A 92 -8.46 12.29 11.04
N LYS A 93 -7.32 12.49 11.70
CA LYS A 93 -7.12 13.41 12.83
C LYS A 93 -5.80 14.17 12.62
N PRO A 94 -5.68 15.42 13.10
CA PRO A 94 -4.43 16.16 13.03
C PRO A 94 -3.28 15.43 13.73
N VAL A 95 -2.11 15.40 13.09
CA VAL A 95 -0.86 14.91 13.68
C VAL A 95 -0.11 16.09 14.28
N THR A 96 0.01 16.11 15.60
CA THR A 96 0.58 17.25 16.35
C THR A 96 1.65 16.84 17.36
N ASN A 97 1.79 15.55 17.62
CA ASN A 97 2.73 14.99 18.59
C ASN A 97 2.98 13.49 18.34
N GLN A 98 3.91 12.90 19.10
CA GLN A 98 4.27 11.49 19.01
C GLN A 98 3.07 10.54 19.14
N ALA A 99 2.11 10.80 20.03
CA ALA A 99 0.96 9.92 20.21
C ALA A 99 0.06 9.90 18.97
N SER A 100 -0.26 11.08 18.43
CA SER A 100 -1.04 11.20 17.17
C SER A 100 -0.30 10.63 15.95
N ALA A 101 1.03 10.69 15.95
CA ALA A 101 1.87 10.11 14.90
C ALA A 101 1.87 8.58 14.96
N LEU A 102 1.99 8.00 16.16
CA LEU A 102 1.86 6.56 16.37
C LEU A 102 0.45 6.04 16.05
N GLU A 103 -0.60 6.80 16.37
CA GLU A 103 -1.97 6.44 15.96
C GLU A 103 -2.10 6.40 14.43
N LEU A 104 -1.59 7.42 13.73
CA LEU A 104 -1.68 7.49 12.28
C LEU A 104 -0.92 6.36 11.58
N ILE A 105 0.33 6.07 11.99
CA ILE A 105 1.09 4.98 11.38
C ILE A 105 0.42 3.63 11.62
N ILE A 106 -0.16 3.39 12.80
CA ILE A 106 -0.94 2.17 13.07
C ILE A 106 -2.13 2.06 12.11
N ASN A 107 -2.86 3.14 11.87
CA ASN A 107 -4.00 3.13 10.95
C ASN A 107 -3.56 2.81 9.52
N ALA A 108 -2.47 3.42 9.05
CA ALA A 108 -1.93 3.13 7.71
C ALA A 108 -1.57 1.65 7.52
N GLU A 109 -0.96 1.03 8.54
CA GLU A 109 -0.68 -0.41 8.51
C GLU A 109 -1.96 -1.26 8.49
N GLN A 110 -2.97 -0.88 9.27
CA GLN A 110 -4.26 -1.59 9.27
C GLN A 110 -4.99 -1.46 7.93
N ASP A 111 -4.93 -0.30 7.29
CA ASP A 111 -5.49 -0.09 5.95
C ASP A 111 -4.78 -0.98 4.92
N CYS A 112 -3.45 -1.07 4.97
CA CYS A 112 -2.69 -2.00 4.15
C CYS A 112 -3.09 -3.46 4.39
N THR A 113 -3.20 -3.91 5.64
CA THR A 113 -3.63 -5.29 5.93
C THR A 113 -5.03 -5.58 5.37
N THR A 114 -5.93 -4.59 5.41
CA THR A 114 -7.30 -4.74 4.91
C THR A 114 -7.33 -4.81 3.40
N ALA A 115 -6.59 -3.95 2.70
CA ALA A 115 -6.51 -3.95 1.25
C ALA A 115 -5.88 -5.25 0.72
N TRP A 116 -4.80 -5.73 1.36
CA TRP A 116 -4.17 -6.99 0.96
C TRP A 116 -5.00 -8.23 1.27
N ARG A 117 -5.78 -8.23 2.36
CA ARG A 117 -6.77 -9.28 2.63
C ARG A 117 -7.84 -9.31 1.55
N ALA A 118 -8.39 -8.14 1.20
CA ALA A 118 -9.39 -8.04 0.14
C ALA A 118 -8.86 -8.54 -1.22
N THR A 119 -7.56 -8.36 -1.49
CA THR A 119 -6.90 -8.92 -2.66
C THR A 119 -6.87 -10.45 -2.62
N LEU A 120 -6.51 -11.05 -1.48
CA LEU A 120 -6.49 -12.52 -1.30
C LEU A 120 -7.86 -13.18 -1.48
N GLU A 121 -8.94 -12.47 -1.13
CA GLU A 121 -10.32 -12.92 -1.31
C GLU A 121 -10.78 -12.92 -2.77
N ARG A 122 -10.12 -12.15 -3.64
CA ARG A 122 -10.54 -11.88 -5.02
C ARG A 122 -9.58 -12.44 -6.07
N THR A 123 -8.53 -13.15 -5.67
CA THR A 123 -7.50 -13.66 -6.58
C THR A 123 -7.33 -15.17 -6.48
N ASP A 124 -7.44 -15.83 -7.63
CA ASP A 124 -6.99 -17.21 -7.83
C ASP A 124 -5.58 -17.27 -8.46
N ASP A 125 -5.06 -16.13 -8.93
CA ASP A 125 -3.73 -16.06 -9.52
C ASP A 125 -2.62 -16.32 -8.46
N PRO A 126 -1.77 -17.35 -8.62
CA PRO A 126 -0.77 -17.72 -7.61
C PRO A 126 0.27 -16.64 -7.33
N THR A 127 0.68 -15.88 -8.36
CA THR A 127 1.65 -14.79 -8.21
C THR A 127 1.05 -13.67 -7.36
N THR A 128 -0.14 -13.19 -7.73
CA THR A 128 -0.87 -12.14 -7.00
C THR A 128 -1.18 -12.57 -5.58
N ARG A 129 -1.59 -13.83 -5.38
CA ARG A 129 -1.84 -14.40 -4.06
C ARG A 129 -0.59 -14.39 -3.17
N THR A 130 0.57 -14.76 -3.72
CA THR A 130 1.84 -14.74 -2.99
C THR A 130 2.24 -13.30 -2.62
N THR A 131 2.17 -12.37 -3.57
CA THR A 131 2.44 -10.94 -3.32
C THR A 131 1.54 -10.39 -2.22
N ALA A 132 0.23 -10.64 -2.30
CA ALA A 132 -0.73 -10.16 -1.31
C ALA A 132 -0.50 -10.77 0.08
N ALA A 133 -0.20 -12.07 0.18
CA ALA A 133 0.10 -12.72 1.46
C ALA A 133 1.37 -12.17 2.12
N THR A 134 2.43 -11.94 1.34
CA THR A 134 3.67 -11.33 1.84
C THR A 134 3.42 -9.90 2.33
N ALA A 135 2.74 -9.08 1.54
CA ALA A 135 2.46 -7.69 1.89
C ALA A 135 1.54 -7.57 3.12
N LEU A 136 0.48 -8.39 3.19
CA LEU A 136 -0.38 -8.49 4.38
C LEU A 136 0.42 -8.84 5.63
N THR A 137 1.31 -9.83 5.55
CA THR A 137 2.10 -10.28 6.69
C THR A 137 3.04 -9.18 7.17
N ASN A 138 3.71 -8.50 6.24
CA ASN A 138 4.60 -7.38 6.56
C ASN A 138 3.85 -6.24 7.26
N ALA A 139 2.72 -5.81 6.71
CA ALA A 139 1.89 -4.75 7.31
C ALA A 139 1.35 -5.15 8.69
N ALA A 140 0.93 -6.41 8.86
CA ALA A 140 0.46 -6.91 10.16
C ALA A 140 1.56 -6.91 11.23
N VAL A 141 2.80 -7.29 10.85
CA VAL A 141 3.96 -7.24 11.74
C VAL A 141 4.30 -5.80 12.11
N LEU A 142 4.32 -4.88 11.14
CA LEU A 142 4.57 -3.46 11.40
C LEU A 142 3.49 -2.86 12.31
N ALA A 143 2.20 -3.12 12.03
CA ALA A 143 1.11 -2.67 12.89
C ALA A 143 1.29 -3.13 14.35
N THR A 144 1.69 -4.39 14.55
CA THR A 144 1.94 -4.96 15.87
C THR A 144 3.11 -4.27 16.57
N ARG A 145 4.22 -4.01 15.83
CA ARG A 145 5.38 -3.27 16.35
C ARG A 145 5.01 -1.85 16.77
N TRP A 146 4.21 -1.15 15.96
CA TRP A 146 3.77 0.21 16.26
C TRP A 146 2.78 0.28 17.42
N ARG A 147 1.82 -0.65 17.52
CA ARG A 147 0.94 -0.77 18.70
C ARG A 147 1.73 -1.01 19.98
N LYS A 148 2.76 -1.86 19.92
CA LYS A 148 3.67 -2.07 21.05
C LYS A 148 4.39 -0.78 21.43
N ALA A 149 4.91 -0.04 20.46
CA ALA A 149 5.56 1.25 20.70
C ALA A 149 4.60 2.31 21.29
N ALA A 150 3.32 2.25 20.92
CA ALA A 150 2.27 3.13 21.43
C ALA A 150 1.68 2.69 22.78
N GLY A 151 2.09 1.52 23.32
CA GLY A 151 1.49 0.96 24.54
C GLY A 151 0.02 0.54 24.39
N ILE A 152 -0.45 0.28 23.16
CA ILE A 152 -1.85 -0.06 22.86
C ILE A 152 -2.07 -1.57 23.00
N THR A 153 -3.13 -1.96 23.71
CA THR A 153 -3.62 -3.35 23.80
C THR A 153 -5.04 -3.49 23.23
N PRO A 154 -5.40 -4.65 22.65
CA PRO A 154 -4.52 -5.76 22.29
C PRO A 154 -3.53 -5.38 21.19
N LEU A 155 -2.36 -6.04 21.20
CA LEU A 155 -1.30 -5.83 20.20
C LEU A 155 -1.72 -6.33 18.81
N THR A 156 -2.59 -7.33 18.76
CA THR A 156 -3.22 -7.83 17.55
C THR A 156 -4.73 -7.68 17.74
N PRO A 157 -5.36 -6.61 17.21
CA PRO A 157 -6.81 -6.53 17.22
C PRO A 157 -7.38 -7.74 16.46
N ALA A 158 -8.57 -8.17 16.84
CA ALA A 158 -9.28 -9.20 16.09
C ALA A 158 -9.40 -8.75 14.63
N LEU A 159 -9.20 -9.69 13.70
CA LEU A 159 -9.37 -9.43 12.29
C LEU A 159 -10.84 -9.03 12.05
N PRO A 160 -11.13 -7.88 11.42
CA PRO A 160 -12.50 -7.55 11.06
C PRO A 160 -13.07 -8.58 10.08
N GLY A 161 -14.21 -9.20 10.45
CA GLY A 161 -14.82 -10.38 9.81
C GLY A 161 -14.30 -11.66 10.47
N GLN A 162 -15.02 -12.40 11.32
CA GLN A 162 -16.43 -12.82 11.46
C GLN A 162 -16.77 -12.95 12.98
N PRO A 163 -18.02 -13.25 13.41
CA PRO A 163 -18.40 -13.37 14.84
C PRO A 163 -17.51 -14.29 15.68
#